data_AF-A0A958K4J0-F1
#
_entry.id   AF-A0A958K4J0-F1
#
_cell.length_a   1.000
_cell.length_b   1.000
_cell.length_c   1.000
_cell.angle_alpha   90.00
_cell.angle_beta   90.00
_cell.angle_gamma   90.00
#
_symmetry.space_group_name_H-M   'P 1'
#
loop_
_entity.id
_entity.type
_entity.pdbx_description
1 polymer ?
#
loop_
_entity_poly.entity_id
_entity_poly.type
_entity_poly.pdbx_seq_one_letter_code
_entity_poly.pdbx_strand_id
1 'polypeptide(L)'
;MGTWVSPAVILNASLAVKESIIPYGIAFMVAWAVTYFTTPFCMRLAVRFGLLDSPSERRVHTRVIPRNGGLAVFLGVHTSLLVIWFFGKDTALLGISAGEWLPYLLASTVLLLVGLYDDAFSLSPLKKLAGQCFAALILWKFGVQVGNIMGVQLPVFFNLMLTLLWFGFIINAFNLIDGYDGLASGLSIVSGVGIAGTLLS
;
A
#
# COMPACT_ATOMS: atom_id res chain seq x y z
N MET A 1 7.24 -40.22 1.82
CA MET A 1 6.29 -40.26 2.96
C MET A 1 5.41 -39.02 2.86
N GLY A 2 4.19 -39.17 2.34
CA GLY A 2 3.24 -38.04 2.28
C GLY A 2 2.66 -37.79 3.66
N THR A 3 2.77 -36.56 4.17
CA THR A 3 2.12 -36.14 5.40
C THR A 3 0.61 -36.13 5.17
N TRP A 4 -0.09 -37.16 5.63
CA TRP A 4 -1.55 -37.18 5.66
C TRP A 4 -2.02 -36.04 6.58
N VAL A 5 -2.53 -34.96 5.98
CA VAL A 5 -3.18 -33.87 6.70
C VAL A 5 -4.56 -34.37 7.11
N SER A 6 -4.87 -34.34 8.40
CA SER A 6 -6.15 -34.88 8.89
C SER A 6 -7.33 -34.05 8.36
N PRO A 7 -8.49 -34.66 8.07
CA PRO A 7 -9.69 -33.93 7.62
C PRO A 7 -10.09 -32.79 8.56
N ALA A 8 -9.82 -32.92 9.86
CA ALA A 8 -10.04 -31.87 10.85
C ALA A 8 -9.14 -30.65 10.65
N VAL A 9 -7.87 -30.83 10.24
CA VAL A 9 -6.96 -29.73 9.92
C VAL A 9 -7.42 -28.99 8.66
N ILE A 10 -7.87 -29.72 7.64
CA ILE A 10 -8.42 -29.13 6.41
C ILE A 10 -9.71 -28.35 6.70
N LEU A 11 -10.59 -28.91 7.54
CA LEU A 11 -11.84 -28.25 7.95
C LEU A 11 -11.54 -26.99 8.77
N ASN A 12 -10.62 -27.06 9.73
CA ASN A 12 -10.22 -25.90 10.55
C ASN A 12 -9.56 -24.81 9.71
N ALA A 13 -8.73 -25.16 8.72
CA ALA A 13 -8.15 -24.21 7.78
C ALA A 13 -9.24 -23.55 6.90
N SER A 14 -10.19 -24.33 6.39
CA SER A 14 -11.32 -23.81 5.59
C SER A 14 -12.23 -22.88 6.41
N LEU A 15 -12.46 -23.19 7.68
CA LEU A 15 -13.23 -22.35 8.59
C LEU A 15 -12.47 -21.05 8.93
N ALA A 16 -11.16 -21.13 9.19
CA ALA A 16 -10.31 -19.95 9.43
C ALA A 16 -10.25 -19.00 8.22
N VAL A 17 -10.19 -19.54 7.00
CA VAL A 17 -10.26 -18.72 5.77
C VAL A 17 -11.61 -18.02 5.66
N LYS A 18 -12.72 -18.71 5.92
CA LYS A 18 -14.07 -18.11 5.89
C LYS A 18 -14.27 -17.03 6.94
N GLU A 19 -13.75 -17.23 8.16
CA GLU A 19 -13.78 -16.21 9.22
C GLU A 19 -12.98 -14.95 8.84
N SER A 20 -11.97 -15.08 7.98
CA SER A 20 -11.10 -13.98 7.56
C SER A 20 -11.69 -13.10 6.45
N ILE A 21 -12.68 -13.55 5.67
CA ILE A 21 -13.20 -12.80 4.50
C ILE A 21 -13.99 -11.55 4.92
N ILE A 22 -14.82 -11.68 5.96
CA ILE A 22 -15.70 -10.62 6.45
C ILE A 22 -14.92 -9.36 6.83
N PRO A 23 -13.85 -9.44 7.66
CA PRO A 23 -13.10 -8.25 8.04
C PRO A 23 -12.35 -7.61 6.86
N TYR A 24 -11.83 -8.37 5.90
CA TYR A 24 -11.25 -7.79 4.69
C TYR A 24 -12.30 -7.08 3.82
N GLY A 25 -13.52 -7.62 3.74
CA GLY A 25 -14.65 -6.97 3.08
C GLY A 25 -15.02 -5.65 3.76
N ILE A 26 -15.09 -5.64 5.09
CA ILE A 26 -15.34 -4.41 5.88
C ILE A 26 -14.21 -3.40 5.64
N ALA A 27 -12.95 -3.83 5.70
CA ALA A 27 -11.78 -3.00 5.44
C ALA A 27 -11.88 -2.29 4.09
N PHE A 28 -12.17 -3.07 3.04
CA PHE A 28 -12.33 -2.57 1.68
C PHE A 28 -13.47 -1.56 1.58
N MET A 29 -14.64 -1.86 2.16
CA MET A 29 -15.80 -0.97 2.10
C MET A 29 -15.56 0.34 2.85
N VAL A 30 -14.90 0.31 4.01
CA VAL A 30 -14.52 1.54 4.73
C VAL A 30 -13.51 2.34 3.92
N ALA A 31 -12.46 1.71 3.40
CA ALA A 31 -11.44 2.39 2.60
C ALA A 31 -12.06 3.03 1.34
N TRP A 32 -12.92 2.30 0.64
CA TRP A 32 -13.64 2.78 -0.53
C TRP A 32 -14.54 3.97 -0.20
N ALA A 33 -15.39 3.85 0.83
CA ALA A 33 -16.33 4.91 1.21
C ALA A 33 -15.59 6.19 1.61
N VAL A 34 -14.58 6.08 2.50
CA VAL A 34 -13.78 7.22 2.94
C VAL A 34 -13.04 7.85 1.77
N THR A 35 -12.41 7.06 0.91
CA THR A 35 -11.72 7.58 -0.29
C THR A 35 -12.70 8.32 -1.20
N TYR A 36 -13.86 7.72 -1.51
CA TYR A 36 -14.87 8.31 -2.38
C TYR A 36 -15.36 9.67 -1.88
N PHE A 37 -15.71 9.76 -0.58
CA PHE A 37 -16.22 11.01 0.00
C PHE A 37 -15.14 12.07 0.24
N THR A 38 -13.89 11.67 0.51
CA THR A 38 -12.78 12.62 0.73
C THR A 38 -12.14 13.12 -0.56
N THR A 39 -12.23 12.36 -1.66
CA THR A 39 -11.70 12.75 -2.98
C THR A 39 -12.10 14.16 -3.41
N PRO A 40 -13.40 14.56 -3.45
CA PRO A 40 -13.77 15.91 -3.86
C PRO A 40 -13.22 17.00 -2.92
N PHE A 41 -13.04 16.69 -1.63
CA PHE A 41 -12.43 17.61 -0.68
C PHE A 41 -10.92 17.77 -0.92
N CYS A 42 -10.21 16.66 -1.13
CA CYS A 42 -8.78 16.66 -1.49
C CYS A 42 -8.53 17.42 -2.81
N MET A 43 -9.42 17.30 -3.80
CA MET A 43 -9.35 18.07 -5.04
C MET A 43 -9.50 19.57 -4.80
N ARG A 44 -10.46 20.00 -3.97
CA ARG A 44 -10.64 21.43 -3.62
C ARG A 44 -9.42 21.98 -2.88
N LEU A 45 -8.85 21.19 -1.96
CA LEU A 45 -7.61 21.52 -1.26
C LEU A 45 -6.44 21.69 -2.22
N ALA A 46 -6.30 20.79 -3.20
CA ALA A 46 -5.25 20.88 -4.22
C ALA A 46 -5.34 22.19 -5.01
N VAL A 47 -6.55 22.57 -5.43
CA VAL A 47 -6.80 23.86 -6.10
C VAL A 47 -6.43 25.03 -5.20
N ARG A 48 -6.84 25.00 -3.92
CA ARG A 48 -6.59 26.08 -2.95
C ARG A 48 -5.10 26.27 -2.66
N PHE A 49 -4.33 25.18 -2.61
CA PHE A 49 -2.89 25.22 -2.37
C PHE A 49 -2.06 25.38 -3.66
N GLY A 50 -2.70 25.53 -4.83
CA GLY A 50 -1.99 25.65 -6.10
C GLY A 50 -1.26 24.38 -6.54
N LEU A 51 -1.62 23.22 -5.98
CA LEU A 51 -1.11 21.89 -6.36
C LEU A 51 -1.78 21.42 -7.66
N LEU A 52 -1.60 22.22 -8.71
CA LEU A 52 -2.22 22.08 -10.02
C LEU A 52 -1.18 21.62 -11.03
N ASP A 53 -1.46 20.53 -11.74
CA ASP A 53 -0.61 20.09 -12.84
C ASP A 53 -0.99 20.84 -14.12
N SER A 54 -0.06 21.62 -14.67
CA SER A 54 -0.29 22.31 -15.94
C SER A 54 0.05 21.37 -17.12
N PRO A 55 -0.69 21.43 -18.24
CA PRO A 55 -0.39 20.63 -19.42
C PRO A 55 1.05 20.89 -19.90
N SER A 56 1.83 19.82 -20.14
CA SER A 56 3.16 19.91 -20.75
C SER A 56 3.24 19.01 -21.98
N GLU A 57 4.21 19.24 -22.87
CA GLU A 57 4.40 18.49 -24.12
C GLU A 57 4.55 16.96 -23.94
N ARG A 58 4.78 16.48 -22.72
CA ARG A 58 4.88 15.06 -22.37
C ARG A 58 3.58 14.41 -21.89
N ARG A 59 2.46 15.13 -21.74
CA ARG A 59 1.23 14.59 -21.11
C ARG A 59 0.02 14.47 -22.05
N VAL A 60 -0.71 13.37 -21.83
CA VAL A 60 -2.09 13.01 -22.25
C VAL A 60 -3.08 14.18 -22.38
N HIS A 61 -3.07 15.00 -21.33
CA HIS A 61 -4.21 15.81 -20.94
C HIS A 61 -3.98 17.29 -21.22
N THR A 62 -4.97 17.89 -21.88
CA THR A 62 -5.03 19.32 -22.22
C THR A 62 -5.63 20.18 -21.11
N ARG A 63 -6.00 19.59 -19.96
CA ARG A 63 -6.65 20.27 -18.83
C ARG A 63 -5.79 20.19 -17.58
N VAL A 64 -5.90 21.21 -16.73
CA VAL A 64 -5.25 21.27 -15.42
C VAL A 64 -5.91 20.25 -14.49
N ILE A 65 -5.13 19.31 -13.95
CA ILE A 65 -5.63 18.23 -13.06
C ILE A 65 -5.06 18.44 -11.65
N PRO A 66 -5.89 18.40 -10.59
CA PRO A 66 -5.41 18.49 -9.20
C PRO A 66 -4.66 17.20 -8.78
N ARG A 67 -3.42 17.34 -8.29
CA ARG A 67 -2.49 16.22 -8.02
C ARG A 67 -2.67 15.47 -6.69
N ASN A 68 -3.85 15.50 -6.09
CA ASN A 68 -4.00 15.10 -4.67
C ASN A 68 -4.91 13.88 -4.43
N GLY A 69 -5.08 13.02 -5.44
CA GLY A 69 -5.86 11.78 -5.31
C GLY A 69 -5.25 10.79 -4.33
N GLY A 70 -3.91 10.72 -4.25
CA GLY A 70 -3.19 9.85 -3.32
C GLY A 70 -3.50 10.12 -1.85
N LEU A 71 -3.78 11.38 -1.48
CA LEU A 71 -4.17 11.76 -0.12
C LEU A 71 -5.54 11.16 0.26
N ALA A 72 -6.52 11.14 -0.66
CA ALA A 72 -7.83 10.56 -0.40
C ALA A 72 -7.74 9.04 -0.17
N VAL A 73 -6.96 8.34 -1.02
CA VAL A 73 -6.70 6.90 -0.88
C VAL A 73 -5.97 6.61 0.43
N PHE A 74 -4.95 7.40 0.76
CA PHE A 74 -4.22 7.28 2.02
C PHE A 74 -5.15 7.38 3.23
N LEU A 75 -6.03 8.38 3.26
CA LEU A 75 -7.01 8.57 4.34
C LEU A 75 -7.98 7.39 4.42
N GLY A 76 -8.44 6.86 3.29
CA GLY A 76 -9.31 5.69 3.25
C GLY A 76 -8.65 4.45 3.86
N VAL A 77 -7.44 4.13 3.40
CA VAL A 77 -6.69 2.96 3.90
C VAL A 77 -6.37 3.11 5.39
N HIS A 78 -5.88 4.26 5.85
CA HIS A 78 -5.56 4.49 7.26
C HIS A 78 -6.81 4.41 8.14
N THR A 79 -7.92 4.99 7.70
CA THR A 79 -9.18 4.93 8.45
C THR A 79 -9.69 3.49 8.52
N SER A 80 -9.62 2.73 7.42
CA SER A 80 -10.02 1.32 7.43
C SER A 80 -9.20 0.49 8.41
N LEU A 81 -7.87 0.67 8.44
CA LEU A 81 -6.97 -0.03 9.35
C LEU A 81 -7.23 0.37 10.82
N LEU A 82 -7.53 1.64 11.08
CA LEU A 82 -7.93 2.09 12.42
C LEU A 82 -9.26 1.48 12.85
N VAL A 83 -10.28 1.44 11.97
CA VAL A 83 -11.58 0.81 12.26
C VAL A 83 -11.39 -0.67 12.59
N ILE A 84 -10.63 -1.40 11.76
CA ILE A 84 -10.27 -2.80 12.00
C ILE A 84 -9.56 -2.95 13.35
N TRP A 85 -8.61 -2.06 13.67
CA TRP A 85 -7.86 -2.13 14.91
C TRP A 85 -8.73 -1.86 16.15
N PHE A 86 -9.61 -0.86 16.11
CA PHE A 86 -10.47 -0.50 17.23
C PHE A 86 -11.61 -1.50 17.45
N PHE A 87 -12.25 -1.96 16.38
CA PHE A 87 -13.43 -2.83 16.46
C PHE A 87 -13.09 -4.32 16.35
N GLY A 88 -11.91 -4.66 15.82
CA GLY A 88 -11.42 -6.02 15.69
C GLY A 88 -10.63 -6.54 16.89
N LYS A 89 -10.29 -5.69 17.86
CA LYS A 89 -9.41 -6.03 18.99
C LYS A 89 -9.96 -7.10 19.93
N ASP A 90 -11.28 -7.13 20.11
CA ASP A 90 -11.96 -8.09 20.99
C ASP A 90 -12.47 -9.33 20.24
N THR A 91 -12.41 -9.30 18.93
CA THR A 91 -12.89 -10.37 18.08
C THR A 91 -11.70 -11.08 17.46
N ALA A 92 -11.50 -12.36 17.77
CA ALA A 92 -10.52 -13.22 17.09
C ALA A 92 -10.69 -13.26 15.55
N LEU A 93 -11.72 -12.60 15.01
CA LEU A 93 -12.08 -12.41 13.61
C LEU A 93 -10.92 -12.02 12.69
N LEU A 94 -9.86 -11.38 13.19
CA LEU A 94 -8.81 -10.87 12.32
C LEU A 94 -7.51 -11.65 12.33
N GLY A 95 -7.24 -12.52 13.31
CA GLY A 95 -6.03 -13.37 13.37
C GLY A 95 -4.67 -12.65 13.25
N ILE A 96 -4.66 -11.32 13.11
CA ILE A 96 -3.52 -10.52 12.72
C ILE A 96 -3.26 -9.53 13.84
N SER A 97 -2.10 -9.68 14.48
CA SER A 97 -1.71 -8.79 15.57
C SER A 97 -1.57 -7.36 15.05
N ALA A 98 -1.93 -6.36 15.86
CA ALA A 98 -1.74 -4.94 15.54
C ALA A 98 -0.28 -4.61 15.12
N GLY A 99 0.69 -5.44 15.52
CA GLY A 99 2.09 -5.33 15.12
C GLY A 99 2.36 -5.58 13.63
N GLU A 100 1.48 -6.29 12.92
CA GLU A 100 1.71 -6.68 11.51
C GLU A 100 1.39 -5.54 10.52
N TRP A 101 0.45 -4.65 10.85
CA TRP A 101 0.04 -3.54 9.95
C TRP A 101 0.78 -2.23 10.20
N LEU A 102 1.31 -2.04 11.41
CA LEU A 102 2.04 -0.82 11.82
C LEU A 102 3.19 -0.43 10.86
N PRO A 103 4.01 -1.36 10.33
CA PRO A 103 5.12 -1.00 9.45
C PRO A 103 4.62 -0.32 8.16
N TYR A 104 3.51 -0.80 7.63
CA TYR A 104 2.90 -0.28 6.40
C TYR A 104 2.28 1.10 6.62
N LEU A 105 1.66 1.35 7.77
CA LEU A 105 1.15 2.68 8.15
C LEU A 105 2.28 3.71 8.21
N LEU A 106 3.37 3.37 8.89
CA LEU A 106 4.53 4.26 9.03
C LEU A 106 5.20 4.51 7.67
N ALA A 107 5.46 3.45 6.90
CA ALA A 107 6.12 3.56 5.60
C ALA A 107 5.26 4.34 4.59
N SER A 108 3.96 4.07 4.50
CA SER A 108 3.06 4.79 3.60
C SER A 108 2.88 6.26 4.01
N THR A 109 2.92 6.57 5.31
CA THR A 109 2.94 7.97 5.79
C THR A 109 4.18 8.71 5.31
N VAL A 110 5.36 8.09 5.41
CA VAL A 110 6.60 8.66 4.85
C VAL A 110 6.46 8.89 3.36
N LEU A 111 5.98 7.90 2.60
CA LEU A 111 5.82 8.02 1.15
C LEU A 111 4.81 9.09 0.75
N LEU A 112 3.70 9.24 1.48
CA LEU A 112 2.75 10.33 1.28
C LEU A 112 3.44 11.68 1.49
N LEU A 113 4.17 11.86 2.60
CA LEU A 113 4.86 13.12 2.89
C LEU A 113 5.91 13.45 1.82
N VAL A 114 6.67 12.45 1.36
CA VAL A 114 7.64 12.61 0.27
C VAL A 114 6.91 13.02 -1.03
N GLY A 115 5.78 12.39 -1.34
CA GLY A 115 4.96 12.73 -2.51
C GLY A 115 4.40 14.14 -2.45
N LEU A 116 3.79 14.53 -1.33
CA LEU A 116 3.25 15.88 -1.12
C LEU A 116 4.35 16.95 -1.20
N TYR A 117 5.53 16.65 -0.65
CA TYR A 117 6.68 17.56 -0.73
C TYR A 117 7.22 17.64 -2.17
N ASP A 118 7.27 16.53 -2.90
CA ASP A 118 7.64 16.49 -4.32
C ASP A 118 6.69 17.34 -5.18
N ASP A 119 5.38 17.24 -4.93
CA ASP A 119 4.37 18.03 -5.64
C ASP A 119 4.46 19.54 -5.33
N ALA A 120 4.79 19.90 -4.09
CA ALA A 120 4.90 21.30 -3.69
C ALA A 120 6.22 21.97 -4.11
N PHE A 121 7.34 21.22 -4.10
CA PHE A 121 8.69 21.80 -4.24
C PHE A 121 9.53 21.20 -5.36
N SER A 122 9.03 20.22 -6.12
CA SER A 122 9.76 19.49 -7.18
C SER A 122 11.11 18.96 -6.69
N LEU A 123 11.08 17.83 -5.97
CA LEU A 123 12.28 17.27 -5.37
C LEU A 123 13.30 16.80 -6.42
N SER A 124 14.58 16.90 -6.09
CA SER A 124 15.61 16.23 -6.88
C SER A 124 15.46 14.70 -6.74
N PRO A 125 15.80 13.93 -7.78
CA PRO A 125 15.64 12.46 -7.76
C PRO A 125 16.31 11.80 -6.56
N LEU A 126 17.48 12.30 -6.13
CA LEU A 126 18.19 11.79 -4.96
C LEU A 126 17.43 12.02 -3.64
N LYS A 127 16.76 13.17 -3.47
CA LYS A 127 15.96 13.45 -2.27
C LYS A 127 14.72 12.57 -2.22
N LYS A 128 14.08 12.35 -3.38
CA LYS A 128 12.94 11.42 -3.50
C LYS A 128 13.35 9.98 -3.17
N LEU A 129 14.48 9.54 -3.71
CA LEU A 129 15.03 8.21 -3.42
C LEU A 129 15.39 8.05 -1.94
N ALA A 130 15.97 9.07 -1.30
CA ALA A 130 16.30 9.01 0.13
C ALA A 130 15.03 8.80 1.00
N GLY A 131 13.93 9.48 0.67
CA GLY A 131 12.64 9.28 1.34
C GLY A 131 12.07 7.87 1.13
N GLN A 132 12.18 7.33 -0.08
CA GLN A 132 11.77 5.96 -0.40
C GLN A 132 12.61 4.91 0.36
N CYS A 133 13.93 5.10 0.41
CA CYS A 133 14.83 4.26 1.18
C CYS A 133 14.52 4.33 2.68
N PHE A 134 14.14 5.50 3.20
CA PHE A 134 13.73 5.63 4.60
C PHE A 134 12.44 4.84 4.90
N ALA A 135 11.43 4.92 4.01
CA ALA A 135 10.22 4.10 4.14
C ALA A 135 10.53 2.59 4.08
N ALA A 136 11.40 2.17 3.16
CA ALA A 136 11.82 0.78 3.04
C ALA A 136 12.64 0.29 4.25
N LEU A 137 13.44 1.17 4.87
CA LEU A 137 14.16 0.86 6.10
C LEU A 137 13.22 0.61 7.27
N ILE A 138 12.12 1.37 7.37
CA ILE A 138 11.06 1.11 8.36
C ILE A 138 10.51 -0.31 8.14
N LEU A 139 10.08 -0.64 6.93
CA LEU A 139 9.58 -1.98 6.60
C LEU A 139 10.57 -3.08 6.99
N TRP A 140 11.84 -2.93 6.60
CA TRP A 140 12.90 -3.88 6.91
C TRP A 140 13.10 -4.08 8.42
N LYS A 141 13.06 -3.00 9.21
CA LYS A 141 13.21 -3.05 10.68
C LYS A 141 12.10 -3.84 11.37
N PHE A 142 10.90 -3.83 10.80
CA PHE A 142 9.76 -4.62 11.29
C PHE A 142 9.67 -6.01 10.66
N GLY A 143 10.70 -6.44 9.91
CA GLY A 143 10.77 -7.78 9.32
C GLY A 143 10.09 -7.90 7.95
N VAL A 144 9.57 -6.81 7.38
CA VAL A 144 9.07 -6.78 6.00
C VAL A 144 10.26 -6.59 5.06
N GLN A 145 10.82 -7.71 4.63
CA GLN A 145 12.10 -7.78 3.91
C GLN A 145 12.09 -8.94 2.93
N VAL A 146 13.05 -8.95 2.00
CA VAL A 146 13.21 -10.09 1.08
C VAL A 146 13.53 -11.37 1.85
N GLY A 147 14.43 -11.31 2.83
CA GLY A 147 14.68 -12.36 3.82
C GLY A 147 15.42 -13.58 3.26
N ASN A 148 14.85 -14.27 2.28
CA ASN A 148 15.43 -15.44 1.65
C ASN A 148 15.22 -15.43 0.13
N ILE A 149 16.12 -16.10 -0.59
CA ILE A 149 15.98 -16.34 -2.03
C ILE A 149 16.06 -17.84 -2.24
N MET A 150 15.02 -18.43 -2.83
CA MET A 150 14.98 -19.87 -3.13
C MET A 150 15.29 -20.76 -1.91
N GLY A 151 14.82 -20.35 -0.72
CA GLY A 151 15.07 -21.09 0.53
C GLY A 151 16.40 -20.76 1.22
N VAL A 152 17.30 -19.99 0.60
CA VAL A 152 18.57 -19.57 1.21
C VAL A 152 18.39 -18.24 1.92
N GLN A 153 18.64 -18.21 3.23
CA GLN A 153 18.56 -16.98 4.03
C GLN A 153 19.71 -16.03 3.70
N LEU A 154 19.36 -14.78 3.40
CA LEU A 154 20.34 -13.77 3.02
C LEU A 154 21.08 -13.23 4.26
N PRO A 155 22.39 -12.96 4.17
CA PRO A 155 23.09 -12.20 5.19
C PRO A 155 22.46 -10.81 5.35
N VAL A 156 22.47 -10.29 6.58
CA VAL A 156 21.81 -9.02 6.99
C VAL A 156 22.08 -7.88 6.01
N PHE A 157 23.35 -7.70 5.59
CA PHE A 157 23.75 -6.65 4.67
C PHE A 157 23.08 -6.79 3.29
N PHE A 158 23.14 -7.98 2.69
CA PHE A 158 22.54 -8.24 1.38
C PHE A 158 21.02 -8.17 1.41
N ASN A 159 20.41 -8.66 2.50
CA ASN A 159 18.98 -8.57 2.71
C ASN A 159 18.50 -7.12 2.78
N LEU A 160 19.19 -6.26 3.54
CA LEU A 160 18.87 -4.83 3.61
C LEU A 160 19.04 -4.17 2.24
N MET A 161 20.20 -4.34 1.60
CA MET A 161 20.48 -3.76 0.28
C MET A 161 19.41 -4.14 -0.76
N LEU A 162 19.07 -5.42 -0.82
CA LEU A 162 18.08 -5.91 -1.76
C LEU A 162 16.67 -5.42 -1.41
N THR A 163 16.32 -5.34 -0.12
CA THR A 163 15.02 -4.79 0.32
C THR A 163 14.88 -3.32 -0.07
N LEU A 164 15.90 -2.49 0.18
CA LEU A 164 15.89 -1.08 -0.22
C LEU A 164 15.77 -0.92 -1.74
N LEU A 165 16.54 -1.70 -2.50
CA LEU A 165 16.50 -1.69 -3.97
C LEU A 165 15.12 -2.13 -4.47
N TRP A 166 14.55 -3.18 -3.90
CA TRP A 166 13.25 -3.73 -4.30
C TRP A 166 12.12 -2.72 -4.09
N PHE A 167 12.00 -2.16 -2.90
CA PHE A 167 10.98 -1.15 -2.63
C PHE A 167 11.21 0.13 -3.45
N GLY A 168 12.46 0.60 -3.53
CA GLY A 168 12.80 1.75 -4.37
C GLY A 168 12.41 1.53 -5.84
N PHE A 169 12.71 0.35 -6.39
CA PHE A 169 12.34 -0.04 -7.74
C PHE A 169 10.83 -0.05 -7.94
N ILE A 170 10.07 -0.73 -7.07
CA ILE A 170 8.60 -0.81 -7.18
C ILE A 170 7.99 0.59 -7.11
N ILE A 171 8.37 1.40 -6.12
CA ILE A 171 7.78 2.73 -5.94
C ILE A 171 8.08 3.62 -7.15
N ASN A 172 9.30 3.58 -7.67
CA ASN A 172 9.67 4.37 -8.85
C ASN A 172 8.96 3.87 -10.12
N ALA A 173 8.80 2.56 -10.28
CA ALA A 173 8.06 1.95 -11.38
C ALA A 173 6.59 2.37 -11.38
N PHE A 174 5.91 2.32 -10.22
CA PHE A 174 4.52 2.80 -10.11
C PHE A 174 4.42 4.30 -10.39
N ASN A 175 5.35 5.13 -9.90
CA ASN A 175 5.36 6.57 -10.18
C ASN A 175 5.56 6.88 -11.68
N LEU A 176 6.37 6.08 -12.38
CA LEU A 176 6.58 6.22 -13.82
C LEU A 176 5.33 5.82 -14.63
N ILE A 177 4.62 4.76 -14.20
CA ILE A 177 3.40 4.28 -14.86
C ILE A 177 2.22 5.24 -14.62
N ASP A 178 2.11 5.83 -13.42
CA ASP A 178 1.05 6.77 -13.04
C ASP A 178 1.14 8.11 -13.81
N GLY A 179 2.24 8.35 -14.53
CA GLY A 179 2.34 9.45 -15.50
C GLY A 179 1.39 9.32 -16.70
N TYR A 180 0.75 8.16 -16.86
CA TYR A 180 -0.27 7.86 -17.88
C TYR A 180 -1.62 7.62 -17.20
N ASP A 181 -2.59 8.52 -17.39
CA ASP A 181 -3.88 8.52 -16.67
C ASP A 181 -4.55 7.13 -16.65
N GLY A 182 -4.77 6.61 -15.43
CA GLY A 182 -5.60 5.44 -15.16
C GLY A 182 -4.89 4.07 -15.15
N LEU A 183 -3.66 3.95 -15.69
CA LEU A 183 -2.94 2.68 -15.75
C LEU A 183 -2.49 2.17 -14.38
N ALA A 184 -1.98 3.05 -13.53
CA ALA A 184 -1.56 2.67 -12.18
C ALA A 184 -2.75 2.18 -11.35
N SER A 185 -3.90 2.87 -11.43
CA SER A 185 -5.12 2.46 -10.74
C SER A 185 -5.65 1.10 -11.22
N GLY A 186 -5.61 0.83 -12.53
CA GLY A 186 -5.97 -0.46 -13.10
C GLY A 186 -5.04 -1.59 -12.64
N LEU A 187 -3.73 -1.35 -12.64
CA LEU A 187 -2.74 -2.31 -12.12
C LEU A 187 -2.95 -2.58 -10.64
N SER A 188 -3.21 -1.56 -9.82
CA SER A 188 -3.50 -1.75 -8.40
C SER A 188 -4.75 -2.60 -8.17
N ILE A 189 -5.80 -2.42 -8.98
CA ILE A 189 -7.01 -3.25 -8.91
C ILE A 189 -6.68 -4.70 -9.28
N VAL A 190 -5.98 -4.93 -10.39
CA VAL A 190 -5.63 -6.29 -10.85
C VAL A 190 -4.74 -7.00 -9.82
N SER A 191 -3.72 -6.32 -9.28
CA SER A 191 -2.88 -6.86 -8.22
C SER A 191 -3.66 -7.16 -6.95
N GLY A 192 -4.54 -6.24 -6.52
CA GLY A 192 -5.36 -6.42 -5.33
C GLY A 192 -6.31 -7.61 -5.45
N VAL A 193 -6.98 -7.76 -6.60
CA VAL A 193 -7.86 -8.90 -6.89
C VAL A 193 -7.07 -10.21 -6.94
N GLY A 194 -5.87 -10.21 -7.54
CA GLY A 194 -4.99 -11.38 -7.58
C GLY A 194 -4.60 -11.85 -6.18
N ILE A 195 -4.19 -10.93 -5.31
CA ILE A 195 -3.85 -11.24 -3.91
C ILE A 195 -5.08 -11.76 -3.15
N ALA A 196 -6.23 -11.09 -3.30
CA ALA A 196 -7.48 -11.57 -2.70
C ALA A 196 -7.85 -12.98 -3.19
N GLY A 197 -7.66 -13.28 -4.48
CA GLY A 197 -7.86 -14.60 -5.05
C GLY A 197 -6.98 -15.67 -4.42
N THR A 198 -5.70 -15.38 -4.20
CA THR A 198 -4.76 -16.32 -3.53
C THR A 198 -5.06 -16.55 -2.05
N LEU A 199 -5.73 -15.60 -1.39
CA LEU A 199 -6.17 -15.78 0.01
C LEU A 199 -7.47 -16.60 0.11
N LEU A 200 -8.23 -16.70 -0.98
CA LEU A 200 -9.51 -17.41 -1.06
C LEU A 200 -9.38 -18.85 -1.61
N SER A 201 -8.25 -19.19 -2.23
CA SER A 201 -7.93 -20.51 -2.81
C SER A 201 -7.23 -21.42 -1.81
#